data_AF-X0W2E4-F1
#
_entry.id   AF-X0W2E4-F1
#
_cell.length_a   1.000
_cell.length_b   1.000
_cell.length_c   1.000
_cell.angle_alpha   90.00
_cell.angle_beta   90.00
_cell.angle_gamma   90.00
#
_symmetry.space_group_name_H-M   'P 1'
#
loop_
_entity.id
_entity.type
_entity.pdbx_description
1 polymer ?
#
loop_
_entity_poly.entity_id
_entity_poly.type
_entity_poly.pdbx_seq_one_letter_code
_entity_poly.pdbx_strand_id
1 'polypeptide(L)'
;TYVPMLFSGHSLGDVLLLNREGFQFHSTLEATHPYQSPWNTWPIMMRPVYLYMSAGDAKIYSLGNPVIFWLGLPALGFALWQGLAGVRAKLDEATGRLSFSGAVGTEQAALLFVVLVYLGFFLPWAIQPRIMFIYHYLPSLPFLLLALAYVIHRLWHQPWGRGGAVLFLAAAALTFVYFYPHLAAVEASEAWAESYFWLPNVIIRLVDNVIPSLPQLPDSFFWFDSWR
;
A
#
# COMPACT_ATOMS: atom_id res chain seq x y z
N THR A 1 3.75 -10.76 -21.39
CA THR A 1 4.47 -11.90 -22.01
C THR A 1 4.83 -11.52 -23.43
N TYR A 2 6.04 -11.83 -23.89
CA TYR A 2 6.50 -11.55 -25.27
C TYR A 2 6.17 -12.66 -26.27
N VAL A 3 5.50 -13.73 -25.82
CA VAL A 3 5.23 -14.92 -26.63
C VAL A 3 4.48 -14.61 -27.94
N PRO A 4 3.37 -13.83 -27.96
CA PRO A 4 2.71 -13.49 -29.21
C PRO A 4 3.61 -12.71 -30.18
N MET A 5 4.44 -11.81 -29.66
CA MET A 5 5.38 -11.00 -30.45
C MET A 5 6.45 -11.87 -31.12
N LEU A 6 7.01 -12.85 -30.40
CA LEU A 6 7.96 -13.81 -30.98
C LEU A 6 7.31 -14.68 -32.07
N PHE A 7 6.04 -15.07 -31.88
CA PHE A 7 5.29 -15.82 -32.91
C PHE A 7 4.96 -14.98 -34.15
N SER A 8 4.93 -13.65 -34.04
CA SER A 8 4.75 -12.73 -35.17
C SER A 8 6.05 -12.42 -35.93
N GLY A 9 7.15 -13.12 -35.64
CA GLY A 9 8.42 -13.00 -36.36
C GLY A 9 9.43 -12.03 -35.74
N HIS A 10 9.16 -11.47 -34.56
CA HIS A 10 10.13 -10.66 -33.82
C HIS A 10 11.21 -11.51 -33.14
N SER A 11 12.38 -10.93 -32.97
CA SER A 11 13.55 -11.56 -32.38
C SER A 11 13.65 -11.35 -30.87
N LEU A 12 14.53 -12.11 -30.21
CA LEU A 12 14.93 -11.83 -28.83
C LEU A 12 15.64 -10.47 -28.68
N GLY A 13 16.23 -9.95 -29.77
CA GLY A 13 16.82 -8.62 -29.79
C GLY A 13 15.76 -7.54 -29.57
N ASP A 14 14.58 -7.71 -30.14
CA ASP A 14 13.45 -6.80 -29.96
C ASP A 14 12.93 -6.84 -28.51
N VAL A 15 12.93 -8.01 -27.87
CA VAL A 15 12.59 -8.14 -26.44
C VAL A 15 13.57 -7.37 -25.56
N LEU A 16 14.87 -7.49 -25.83
CA LEU A 16 15.89 -6.75 -25.09
C LEU A 16 15.77 -5.25 -25.30
N LEU A 17 15.51 -4.81 -26.54
CA LEU A 17 15.29 -3.42 -26.89
C LEU A 17 14.11 -2.84 -26.10
N LEU A 18 12.95 -3.50 -26.12
CA LEU A 18 11.76 -3.03 -25.41
C LEU A 18 11.96 -2.96 -23.89
N ASN A 19 12.69 -3.91 -23.29
CA ASN A 19 13.02 -3.84 -21.86
C ASN A 19 13.96 -2.68 -21.55
N ARG A 20 14.95 -2.42 -22.41
CA ARG A 20 15.86 -1.28 -22.27
C ARG A 20 15.09 0.04 -22.38
N GLU A 21 14.20 0.17 -23.36
CA GLU A 21 13.36 1.36 -23.55
C GLU A 21 12.42 1.57 -22.36
N GLY A 22 11.77 0.51 -21.87
CA GLY A 22 10.94 0.56 -20.67
C GLY A 22 11.72 0.99 -19.43
N PHE A 23 12.93 0.46 -19.25
CA PHE A 23 13.82 0.88 -18.15
C PHE A 23 14.25 2.35 -18.29
N GLN A 24 14.63 2.78 -19.49
CA GLN A 24 15.01 4.18 -19.73
C GLN A 24 13.85 5.11 -19.44
N PHE A 25 12.67 4.84 -20.01
CA PHE A 25 11.45 5.61 -19.75
C PHE A 25 11.16 5.73 -18.25
N HIS A 26 11.18 4.62 -17.50
CA HIS A 26 10.88 4.63 -16.06
C HIS A 26 11.98 5.22 -15.16
N SER A 27 13.23 5.24 -15.62
CA SER A 27 14.35 5.80 -14.85
C SER A 27 14.55 7.30 -15.08
N THR A 28 14.09 7.83 -16.22
CA THR A 28 14.18 9.27 -16.54
C THR A 28 12.84 10.00 -16.50
N LEU A 29 11.77 9.36 -16.03
CA LEU A 29 10.45 9.99 -15.94
C LEU A 29 10.43 11.04 -14.82
N GLU A 30 10.49 12.31 -15.21
CA GLU A 30 10.26 13.46 -14.34
C GLU A 30 8.85 14.01 -14.59
N ALA A 31 7.94 13.73 -13.67
CA ALA A 31 6.57 14.23 -13.69
C ALA A 31 6.09 14.48 -12.26
N THR A 32 5.23 15.47 -12.08
CA THR A 32 4.57 15.76 -10.80
C THR A 32 3.06 15.73 -10.97
N HIS A 33 2.35 15.34 -9.91
CA HIS A 33 0.89 15.30 -9.91
C HIS A 33 0.34 15.71 -8.54
N PRO A 34 -0.72 16.53 -8.47
CA PRO A 34 -1.30 16.98 -7.20
C PRO A 34 -1.72 15.85 -6.26
N TYR A 35 -2.09 14.69 -6.82
CA TYR A 35 -2.52 13.51 -6.05
C TYR A 35 -1.42 12.45 -5.85
N GLN A 36 -0.16 12.74 -6.18
CA GLN A 36 0.94 11.80 -5.92
C GLN A 36 1.08 11.54 -4.42
N SER A 37 1.42 10.33 -4.02
CA SER A 37 1.59 9.96 -2.61
C SER A 37 2.96 9.33 -2.39
N PRO A 38 3.82 9.88 -1.51
CA PRO A 38 5.14 9.31 -1.28
C PRO A 38 5.07 8.00 -0.48
N TRP A 39 6.03 7.11 -0.72
CA TRP A 39 6.06 5.73 -0.21
C TRP A 39 5.89 5.64 1.32
N ASN A 40 6.52 6.54 2.06
CA ASN A 40 6.51 6.58 3.52
C ASN A 40 5.12 6.94 4.11
N THR A 41 4.19 7.41 3.29
CA THR A 41 2.83 7.79 3.71
C THR A 41 1.84 6.62 3.65
N TRP A 42 2.14 5.59 2.86
CA TRP A 42 1.21 4.51 2.56
C TRP A 42 0.88 3.63 3.77
N PRO A 43 1.86 3.18 4.58
CA PRO A 43 1.56 2.24 5.65
C PRO A 43 0.62 2.79 6.74
N ILE A 44 0.61 4.11 6.92
CA ILE A 44 -0.27 4.81 7.86
C ILE A 44 -1.46 5.49 7.19
N MET A 45 -1.59 5.33 5.86
CA MET A 45 -2.64 5.93 5.02
C MET A 45 -2.75 7.46 5.14
N MET A 46 -1.61 8.14 5.25
CA MET A 46 -1.61 9.59 5.45
C MET A 46 -2.05 10.37 4.20
N ARG A 47 -1.98 9.76 3.01
CA ARG A 47 -2.38 10.41 1.75
C ARG A 47 -3.10 9.44 0.80
N PRO A 48 -4.44 9.33 0.90
CA PRO A 48 -5.24 8.67 -0.13
C PRO A 48 -5.19 9.42 -1.46
N VAL A 49 -5.51 8.70 -2.54
CA VAL A 49 -5.42 9.20 -3.92
C VAL A 49 -6.83 9.32 -4.49
N TYR A 50 -7.13 10.45 -5.11
CA TYR A 50 -8.39 10.67 -5.81
C TYR A 50 -8.41 9.94 -7.15
N LEU A 51 -9.49 9.22 -7.46
CA LEU A 51 -9.61 8.41 -8.69
C LEU A 51 -10.69 8.92 -9.63
N TYR A 52 -11.83 9.42 -9.12
CA TYR A 52 -12.99 9.72 -9.95
C TYR A 52 -13.95 10.74 -9.30
N MET A 53 -14.61 11.55 -10.14
CA MET A 53 -15.78 12.38 -9.83
C MET A 53 -16.89 12.10 -10.83
N SER A 54 -18.13 11.95 -10.38
CA SER A 54 -19.30 12.04 -11.25
C SER A 54 -19.79 13.49 -11.37
N ALA A 55 -20.65 13.76 -12.36
CA ALA A 55 -21.34 15.04 -12.48
C ALA A 55 -22.38 15.29 -11.36
N GLY A 56 -22.71 14.26 -10.55
CA GLY A 56 -23.58 14.33 -9.38
C GLY A 56 -22.80 14.30 -8.06
N ASP A 57 -21.56 14.80 -8.06
CA ASP A 57 -20.68 14.92 -6.89
C ASP A 57 -20.27 13.60 -6.19
N ALA A 58 -20.52 12.44 -6.81
CA ALA A 58 -20.00 11.17 -6.31
C ALA A 58 -18.49 11.07 -6.54
N LYS A 59 -17.73 10.71 -5.50
CA LYS A 59 -16.26 10.67 -5.52
C LYS A 59 -15.72 9.28 -5.23
N ILE A 60 -14.67 8.86 -5.95
CA ILE A 60 -13.88 7.66 -5.60
C ILE A 60 -12.51 8.07 -5.09
N TYR A 61 -12.16 7.60 -3.90
CA TYR A 61 -10.80 7.69 -3.38
C TYR A 61 -10.20 6.29 -3.22
N SER A 62 -8.97 6.12 -3.68
CA SER A 62 -8.12 4.99 -3.33
C SER A 62 -7.64 5.17 -1.90
N LEU A 63 -8.38 4.57 -0.96
CA LEU A 63 -8.12 4.59 0.47
C LEU A 63 -8.17 3.17 1.06
N GLY A 64 -7.30 2.90 2.02
CA GLY A 64 -7.27 1.62 2.73
C GLY A 64 -8.17 1.64 3.97
N ASN A 65 -8.33 0.49 4.64
CA ASN A 65 -9.01 0.44 5.93
C ASN A 65 -8.03 0.80 7.07
N PRO A 66 -8.30 1.86 7.86
CA PRO A 66 -7.36 2.34 8.88
C PRO A 66 -7.10 1.32 9.98
N VAL A 67 -8.12 0.57 10.38
CA VAL A 67 -7.97 -0.48 11.40
C VAL A 67 -7.02 -1.56 10.89
N ILE A 68 -7.11 -1.92 9.61
CA ILE A 68 -6.23 -2.94 8.99
C ILE A 68 -4.81 -2.40 8.85
N PHE A 69 -4.63 -1.19 8.32
CA PHE A 69 -3.29 -0.64 8.06
C PHE A 69 -2.55 -0.36 9.38
N TRP A 70 -3.22 0.28 10.33
CA TRP A 70 -2.62 0.71 11.58
C TRP A 70 -2.32 -0.45 12.53
N LEU A 71 -3.17 -1.49 12.57
CA LEU A 71 -2.90 -2.69 13.37
C LEU A 71 -2.05 -3.72 12.62
N GLY A 72 -2.04 -3.66 11.29
CA GLY A 72 -1.20 -4.49 10.45
C GLY A 72 0.29 -4.24 10.68
N LEU A 73 0.69 -2.97 10.89
CA LEU A 73 2.08 -2.61 11.14
C LEU A 73 2.64 -3.22 12.45
N PRO A 74 1.99 -3.06 13.62
CA PRO A 74 2.34 -3.80 14.83
C PRO A 74 2.28 -5.32 14.65
N ALA A 75 1.29 -5.84 13.92
CA ALA A 75 1.20 -7.27 13.67
C ALA A 75 2.38 -7.80 12.83
N LEU A 76 2.86 -7.03 11.87
CA LEU A 76 4.05 -7.32 11.08
C LEU A 76 5.31 -7.28 11.96
N GLY A 77 5.43 -6.29 12.84
CA GLY A 77 6.52 -6.21 13.83
C GLY A 77 6.51 -7.39 14.79
N PHE A 78 5.33 -7.82 15.23
CA PHE A 78 5.14 -9.00 16.06
C PHE A 78 5.49 -10.30 15.32
N ALA A 79 5.08 -10.42 14.04
CA ALA A 79 5.45 -11.55 13.19
C ALA A 79 6.97 -11.62 12.98
N LEU A 80 7.64 -10.48 12.79
CA LEU A 80 9.11 -10.40 12.72
C LEU A 80 9.75 -10.86 14.04
N TRP A 81 9.27 -10.34 15.17
CA TRP A 81 9.78 -10.71 16.48
C TRP A 81 9.63 -12.21 16.76
N GLN A 82 8.46 -12.78 16.48
CA GLN A 82 8.18 -14.21 16.57
C GLN A 82 9.00 -15.04 15.56
N GLY A 83 9.19 -14.54 14.34
CA GLY A 83 10.00 -15.21 13.32
C GLY A 83 11.49 -15.24 13.66
N LEU A 84 11.99 -14.22 14.35
CA LEU A 84 13.35 -14.19 14.87
C LEU A 84 13.50 -14.89 16.23
N ALA A 85 12.40 -15.36 16.83
CA ALA A 85 12.45 -16.04 18.12
C ALA A 85 13.28 -17.33 18.00
N GLY A 86 14.38 -17.38 18.75
CA GLY A 86 15.33 -18.50 18.71
C GLY A 86 16.59 -18.22 17.88
N VAL A 87 16.58 -17.16 17.05
CA VAL A 87 17.79 -16.65 16.38
C VAL A 87 18.54 -15.74 17.34
N ARG A 88 19.83 -16.00 17.53
CA ARG A 88 20.74 -15.20 18.36
C ARG A 88 21.80 -14.59 17.46
N ALA A 89 21.88 -13.26 17.46
CA ALA A 89 22.96 -12.53 16.82
C ALA A 89 24.00 -12.13 17.88
N LYS A 90 25.28 -12.36 17.59
CA LYS A 90 26.41 -11.90 18.40
C LYS A 90 27.36 -11.11 17.51
N LEU A 91 27.64 -9.86 17.88
CA LEU A 91 28.67 -9.04 17.27
C LEU A 91 29.99 -9.28 18.00
N ASP A 92 31.00 -9.72 17.28
CA ASP A 92 32.36 -9.82 17.79
C ASP A 92 32.97 -8.41 17.81
N GLU A 93 33.24 -7.87 19.00
CA GLU A 93 33.77 -6.51 19.19
C GLU A 93 35.19 -6.35 18.62
N ALA A 94 35.99 -7.42 18.57
CA ALA A 94 37.37 -7.36 18.10
C ALA A 94 37.46 -7.41 16.57
N THR A 95 36.57 -8.16 15.91
CA THR A 95 36.59 -8.33 14.45
C THR A 95 35.49 -7.55 13.72
N GLY A 96 34.53 -6.97 14.45
CA GLY A 96 33.34 -6.34 13.90
C GLY A 96 32.40 -7.32 13.18
N ARG A 97 32.61 -8.64 13.33
CA ARG A 97 31.85 -9.66 12.60
C ARG A 97 30.57 -10.01 13.33
N LEU A 98 29.45 -9.94 12.61
CA LEU A 98 28.15 -10.41 13.09
C LEU A 98 28.01 -11.91 12.84
N SER A 99 27.80 -12.69 13.90
CA SER A 99 27.55 -14.12 13.84
C SER A 99 26.11 -14.42 14.24
N PHE A 100 25.48 -15.37 13.54
CA PHE A 100 24.13 -15.81 13.82
C PHE A 100 24.14 -17.27 14.26
N SER A 101 23.34 -17.59 15.27
CA SER A 101 23.19 -18.95 15.80
C SER A 101 21.73 -19.21 16.16
N GLY A 102 21.36 -20.48 16.30
CA GLY A 102 19.99 -20.90 16.59
C GLY A 102 19.37 -21.72 15.47
N ALA A 103 18.12 -22.10 15.65
CA ALA A 103 17.36 -22.86 14.67
C ALA A 103 16.07 -22.09 14.32
N VAL A 104 15.74 -22.05 13.04
CA VAL A 104 14.49 -21.49 12.53
C VAL A 104 13.56 -22.65 12.22
N GLY A 105 12.50 -22.80 13.01
CA GLY A 105 11.44 -23.78 12.75
C GLY A 105 10.57 -23.36 11.57
N THR A 106 9.68 -24.26 11.13
CA THR A 106 8.80 -24.02 9.98
C THR A 106 7.88 -22.81 10.18
N GLU A 107 7.33 -22.63 11.39
CA GLU A 107 6.49 -21.45 11.70
C GLU A 107 7.30 -20.15 11.62
N GLN A 108 8.49 -20.12 12.22
CA GLN A 108 9.39 -18.97 12.16
C GLN A 108 9.77 -18.63 10.72
N ALA A 109 10.11 -19.65 9.92
CA ALA A 109 10.43 -19.47 8.51
C ALA A 109 9.26 -18.87 7.72
N ALA A 110 8.03 -19.32 7.98
CA ALA A 110 6.83 -18.78 7.34
C ALA A 110 6.58 -17.31 7.73
N LEU A 111 6.75 -16.95 9.00
CA LEU A 111 6.61 -15.56 9.47
C LEU A 111 7.68 -14.65 8.85
N LEU A 112 8.93 -15.11 8.81
CA LEU A 112 10.02 -14.38 8.16
C LEU A 112 9.76 -14.22 6.66
N PHE A 113 9.25 -15.26 5.98
CA PHE A 113 8.83 -15.16 4.59
C PHE A 113 7.77 -14.07 4.39
N VAL A 114 6.72 -14.05 5.21
CA VAL A 114 5.67 -13.01 5.15
C VAL A 114 6.27 -11.61 5.29
N VAL A 115 7.14 -11.41 6.28
CA VAL A 115 7.78 -10.10 6.52
C VAL A 115 8.72 -9.71 5.37
N LEU A 116 9.57 -10.64 4.92
CA LEU A 116 10.53 -10.37 3.86
C LEU A 116 9.83 -10.06 2.53
N VAL A 117 8.73 -10.75 2.21
CA VAL A 117 7.98 -10.48 0.99
C VAL A 117 7.21 -9.15 1.10
N TYR A 118 6.63 -8.83 2.26
CA TYR A 118 6.06 -7.50 2.50
C TYR A 118 7.10 -6.40 2.24
N LEU A 119 8.29 -6.53 2.83
CA LEU A 119 9.38 -5.57 2.67
C LEU A 119 9.92 -5.55 1.23
N GLY A 120 9.98 -6.70 0.57
CA GLY A 120 10.38 -6.82 -0.83
C GLY A 120 9.42 -6.10 -1.79
N PHE A 121 8.12 -6.05 -1.49
CA PHE A 121 7.16 -5.25 -2.25
C PHE A 121 7.12 -3.78 -1.83
N PHE A 122 7.53 -3.44 -0.59
CA PHE A 122 7.40 -2.10 -0.05
C PHE A 122 8.67 -1.24 -0.22
N LEU A 123 9.84 -1.75 0.19
CA LEU A 123 11.07 -0.97 0.27
C LEU A 123 11.66 -0.52 -1.07
N PRO A 124 11.50 -1.22 -2.21
CA PRO A 124 11.99 -0.72 -3.50
C PRO A 124 11.44 0.67 -3.85
N TRP A 125 10.24 1.01 -3.38
CA TRP A 125 9.63 2.32 -3.58
C TRP A 125 10.35 3.47 -2.85
N ALA A 126 11.15 3.16 -1.82
CA ALA A 126 11.95 4.17 -1.12
C ALA A 126 13.10 4.72 -1.97
N ILE A 127 13.52 3.97 -2.99
CA ILE A 127 14.67 4.29 -3.85
C ILE A 127 14.20 4.82 -5.21
N GLN A 128 12.91 4.70 -5.52
CA GLN A 128 12.39 5.06 -6.83
C GLN A 128 12.15 6.58 -6.96
N PRO A 129 12.79 7.28 -7.92
CA PRO A 129 12.68 8.74 -8.04
C PRO A 129 11.41 9.24 -8.78
N ARG A 130 10.66 8.33 -9.43
CA ARG A 130 9.51 8.68 -10.27
C ARG A 130 8.27 9.03 -9.44
N ILE A 131 7.27 9.59 -10.11
CA ILE A 131 5.94 9.80 -9.51
C ILE A 131 5.30 8.50 -9.03
N MET A 132 4.74 8.52 -7.81
CA MET A 132 4.15 7.34 -7.19
C MET A 132 2.82 7.66 -6.51
N PHE A 133 2.06 6.58 -6.28
CA PHE A 133 0.70 6.59 -5.77
C PHE A 133 0.48 5.38 -4.87
N ILE A 134 -0.48 5.47 -3.94
CA ILE A 134 -0.72 4.47 -2.90
C ILE A 134 -1.04 3.08 -3.47
N TYR A 135 -1.55 2.97 -4.70
CA TYR A 135 -1.82 1.66 -5.30
C TYR A 135 -0.55 0.82 -5.51
N HIS A 136 0.64 1.43 -5.57
CA HIS A 136 1.91 0.71 -5.62
C HIS A 136 2.21 -0.09 -4.34
N TYR A 137 1.54 0.26 -3.23
CA TYR A 137 1.61 -0.45 -1.96
C TYR A 137 0.71 -1.70 -1.92
N LEU A 138 -0.29 -1.82 -2.81
CA LEU A 138 -1.25 -2.93 -2.77
C LEU A 138 -0.62 -4.32 -2.83
N PRO A 139 0.48 -4.58 -3.57
CA PRO A 139 1.17 -5.87 -3.53
C PRO A 139 1.72 -6.26 -2.14
N SER A 140 2.06 -5.28 -1.29
CA SER A 140 2.47 -5.53 0.10
C SER A 140 1.29 -5.91 1.00
N LEU A 141 0.07 -5.47 0.66
CA LEU A 141 -1.09 -5.56 1.54
C LEU A 141 -1.51 -7.00 1.90
N PRO A 142 -1.50 -8.00 1.00
CA PRO A 142 -1.78 -9.39 1.37
C PRO A 142 -0.86 -9.92 2.47
N PHE A 143 0.42 -9.54 2.47
CA PHE A 143 1.37 -9.99 3.49
C PHE A 143 1.17 -9.29 4.83
N LEU A 144 0.76 -8.02 4.79
CA LEU A 144 0.28 -7.31 5.99
C LEU A 144 -0.93 -8.01 6.61
N LEU A 145 -1.89 -8.43 5.77
CA LEU A 145 -3.09 -9.17 6.19
C LEU A 145 -2.74 -10.56 6.75
N LEU A 146 -1.75 -11.26 6.19
CA LEU A 146 -1.28 -12.55 6.73
C LEU A 146 -0.67 -12.38 8.13
N ALA A 147 0.14 -11.34 8.34
CA ALA A 147 0.69 -11.04 9.67
C ALA A 147 -0.41 -10.70 10.68
N LEU A 148 -1.41 -9.92 10.26
CA LEU A 148 -2.58 -9.60 11.08
C LEU A 148 -3.41 -10.85 11.42
N ALA A 149 -3.65 -11.72 10.43
CA ALA A 149 -4.37 -12.98 10.61
C ALA A 149 -3.65 -13.89 11.60
N TYR A 150 -2.31 -13.95 11.56
CA TYR A 150 -1.51 -14.68 12.55
C TYR A 150 -1.74 -14.18 13.98
N VAL A 151 -1.74 -12.87 14.19
CA VAL A 151 -2.00 -12.26 15.51
C VAL A 151 -3.42 -12.56 15.99
N ILE A 152 -4.43 -12.40 15.12
CA ILE A 152 -5.82 -12.69 15.45
C ILE A 152 -6.02 -14.17 15.78
N HIS A 153 -5.41 -15.06 15.00
CA HIS A 153 -5.44 -16.50 15.25
C HIS A 153 -4.87 -16.83 16.64
N ARG A 154 -3.73 -16.24 17.00
CA ARG A 154 -3.12 -16.39 18.33
C ARG A 154 -4.04 -15.88 19.44
N LEU A 155 -4.62 -14.69 19.28
CA LEU A 155 -5.55 -14.10 20.25
C LEU A 155 -6.80 -14.96 20.44
N TRP A 156 -7.34 -15.53 19.36
CA TRP A 156 -8.54 -16.37 19.41
C TRP A 156 -8.37 -17.63 20.27
N HIS A 157 -7.15 -18.18 20.30
CA HIS A 157 -6.81 -19.35 21.10
C HIS A 157 -6.48 -19.02 22.56
N GLN A 158 -6.42 -17.74 22.94
CA GLN A 158 -6.28 -17.31 24.32
C GLN A 158 -7.67 -17.01 24.92
N PRO A 159 -7.98 -17.47 26.14
CA PRO A 159 -9.30 -17.27 26.75
C PRO A 159 -9.67 -15.78 26.92
N TRP A 160 -8.66 -14.92 27.15
CA TRP A 160 -8.83 -13.47 27.26
C TRP A 160 -8.74 -12.74 25.91
N GLY A 161 -8.23 -13.37 24.85
CA GLY A 161 -7.95 -12.72 23.57
C GLY A 161 -9.12 -12.73 22.58
N ARG A 162 -10.12 -13.60 22.78
CA ARG A 162 -11.29 -13.73 21.88
C ARG A 162 -12.07 -12.42 21.74
N GLY A 163 -12.30 -11.71 22.84
CA GLY A 163 -12.99 -10.42 22.81
C GLY A 163 -12.25 -9.39 21.94
N GLY A 164 -10.92 -9.33 22.04
CA GLY A 164 -10.09 -8.46 21.21
C GLY A 164 -10.15 -8.83 19.72
N ALA A 165 -10.15 -10.13 19.39
CA ALA A 165 -10.28 -10.59 18.01
C ALA A 165 -11.66 -10.24 17.41
N VAL A 166 -12.75 -10.44 18.16
CA VAL A 166 -14.11 -10.04 17.72
C VAL A 166 -14.20 -8.53 17.56
N LEU A 167 -13.67 -7.76 18.53
CA LEU A 167 -13.65 -6.30 18.46
C LEU A 167 -12.90 -5.81 17.23
N PHE A 168 -11.74 -6.40 16.92
CA PHE A 168 -10.98 -6.09 15.72
C PHE A 168 -11.80 -6.33 14.44
N LEU A 169 -12.43 -7.51 14.31
CA LEU A 169 -13.22 -7.85 13.12
C LEU A 169 -14.43 -6.92 12.97
N ALA A 170 -15.11 -6.63 14.08
CA ALA A 170 -16.23 -5.68 14.10
C ALA A 170 -15.75 -4.28 13.70
N ALA A 171 -14.64 -3.80 14.25
CA ALA A 171 -14.08 -2.50 13.89
C ALA A 171 -13.70 -2.44 12.40
N ALA A 172 -13.06 -3.48 11.85
CA ALA A 172 -12.72 -3.55 10.43
C ALA A 172 -13.97 -3.54 9.52
N ALA A 173 -15.04 -4.25 9.91
CA ALA A 173 -16.31 -4.26 9.18
C ALA A 173 -17.01 -2.89 9.26
N LEU A 174 -17.06 -2.28 10.44
CA LEU A 174 -17.67 -0.96 10.64
C LEU A 174 -16.94 0.13 9.87
N THR A 175 -15.59 0.12 9.87
CA THR A 175 -14.83 1.08 9.06
C THR A 175 -15.03 0.84 7.57
N PHE A 176 -15.11 -0.41 7.11
CA PHE A 176 -15.45 -0.69 5.72
C PHE A 176 -16.80 -0.07 5.32
N VAL A 177 -17.86 -0.29 6.12
CA VAL A 177 -19.18 0.32 5.87
C VAL A 177 -19.10 1.84 5.88
N TYR A 178 -18.37 2.41 6.83
CA TYR A 178 -18.18 3.86 6.95
C TYR A 178 -17.52 4.48 5.71
N PHE A 179 -16.51 3.82 5.13
CA PHE A 179 -15.78 4.29 3.93
C PHE A 179 -16.42 3.84 2.61
N TYR A 180 -17.36 2.90 2.63
CA TYR A 180 -17.96 2.28 1.44
C TYR A 180 -18.47 3.28 0.39
N PRO A 181 -19.11 4.42 0.75
CA PRO A 181 -19.61 5.35 -0.25
C PRO A 181 -18.53 5.83 -1.24
N HIS A 182 -17.34 6.15 -0.72
CA HIS A 182 -16.21 6.61 -1.54
C HIS A 182 -15.39 5.49 -2.19
N LEU A 183 -15.66 4.24 -1.84
CA LEU A 183 -15.11 3.07 -2.54
C LEU A 183 -15.99 2.67 -3.74
N ALA A 184 -17.29 2.94 -3.65
CA ALA A 184 -18.30 2.49 -4.61
C ALA A 184 -18.94 3.63 -5.43
N ALA A 185 -18.43 4.85 -5.34
CA ALA A 185 -19.01 6.05 -5.97
C ALA A 185 -20.49 6.28 -5.60
N VAL A 186 -20.85 5.98 -4.36
CA VAL A 186 -22.17 6.33 -3.82
C VAL A 186 -22.10 7.78 -3.36
N GLU A 187 -23.11 8.57 -3.74
CA GLU A 187 -23.26 9.94 -3.29
C GLU A 187 -23.32 10.00 -1.75
N ALA A 188 -22.46 10.83 -1.17
CA ALA A 188 -22.39 11.07 0.27
C ALA A 188 -22.34 12.59 0.51
N SER A 189 -22.85 13.04 1.66
CA SER A 189 -22.77 14.46 1.99
C SER A 189 -21.32 14.91 2.14
N GLU A 190 -21.05 16.18 1.83
CA GLU A 190 -19.70 16.76 1.99
C GLU A 190 -19.19 16.61 3.43
N ALA A 191 -20.04 16.86 4.43
CA ALA A 191 -19.69 16.68 5.84
C ALA A 191 -19.26 15.24 6.16
N TRP A 192 -19.87 14.24 5.52
CA TRP A 192 -19.46 12.85 5.65
C TRP A 192 -18.10 12.64 4.97
N ALA A 193 -17.91 13.13 3.75
CA ALA A 193 -16.63 13.04 3.03
C ALA A 193 -15.46 13.68 3.80
N GLU A 194 -15.67 14.85 4.40
CA GLU A 194 -14.66 15.56 5.19
C GLU A 194 -14.26 14.80 6.47
N SER A 195 -15.18 14.01 7.02
CA SER A 195 -14.95 13.23 8.24
C SER A 195 -13.92 12.10 8.06
N TYR A 196 -13.58 11.74 6.82
CA TYR A 196 -12.64 10.66 6.49
C TYR A 196 -11.18 11.01 6.74
N PHE A 197 -10.88 12.29 6.90
CA PHE A 197 -9.53 12.81 7.03
C PHE A 197 -9.12 12.90 8.50
N TRP A 198 -8.87 11.74 9.11
CA TRP A 198 -8.55 11.62 10.54
C TRP A 198 -7.17 12.17 10.92
N LEU A 199 -6.24 12.26 9.96
CA LEU A 199 -4.90 12.79 10.17
C LEU A 199 -4.80 14.23 9.61
N PRO A 200 -4.19 15.18 10.35
CA PRO A 200 -4.16 16.60 9.99
C PRO A 200 -3.38 16.94 8.70
N ASN A 201 -2.76 15.95 8.04
CA ASN A 201 -1.98 16.11 6.82
C ASN A 201 -2.50 15.27 5.64
N VAL A 202 -3.76 14.81 5.67
CA VAL A 202 -4.38 14.33 4.44
C VAL A 202 -4.58 15.54 3.52
N ILE A 203 -3.67 15.69 2.55
CA ILE A 203 -3.57 16.84 1.62
C ILE A 203 -4.85 17.07 0.80
N ILE A 204 -5.85 16.18 0.88
CA ILE A 204 -7.16 16.39 0.26
C ILE A 204 -7.86 17.63 0.83
N ARG A 205 -7.66 18.00 2.10
CA ARG A 205 -8.24 19.26 2.66
C ARG A 205 -7.76 20.52 1.94
N LEU A 206 -6.56 20.51 1.35
CA LEU A 206 -6.03 21.65 0.60
C LEU A 206 -6.43 21.58 -0.87
N VAL A 207 -6.54 20.39 -1.46
CA VAL A 207 -6.97 20.26 -2.85
C VAL A 207 -8.46 20.59 -2.98
N ASP A 208 -9.34 20.08 -2.11
CA ASP A 208 -10.78 20.36 -2.17
C ASP A 208 -11.12 21.84 -1.92
N ASN A 209 -10.38 22.56 -1.06
CA ASN A 209 -10.52 24.01 -0.88
C ASN A 209 -9.89 24.85 -2.01
N VAL A 210 -9.07 24.22 -2.87
CA VAL A 210 -8.45 24.85 -4.04
C VAL A 210 -9.20 24.49 -5.34
N ILE A 211 -10.00 23.43 -5.37
CA ILE A 211 -10.87 23.08 -6.50
C ILE A 211 -11.86 24.21 -6.88
N PRO A 212 -12.49 24.97 -5.97
CA PRO A 212 -13.35 26.09 -6.40
C PRO A 212 -12.57 27.31 -6.90
N SER A 213 -11.22 27.35 -6.75
CA SER A 213 -10.37 28.47 -7.17
C SER A 213 -9.32 28.11 -8.22
N LEU A 214 -9.19 26.84 -8.59
CA LEU A 214 -8.47 26.46 -9.80
C LEU A 214 -9.30 26.97 -10.99
N PRO A 215 -8.72 27.80 -11.90
CA PRO A 215 -9.36 27.98 -13.19
C PRO A 215 -9.61 26.59 -13.75
N GLN A 216 -10.82 26.33 -14.25
CA GLN A 216 -11.21 25.04 -14.81
C GLN A 216 -10.00 24.44 -15.52
N LEU A 217 -9.44 23.38 -14.92
CA LEU A 217 -8.25 22.76 -15.47
C LEU A 217 -8.60 22.45 -16.92
N PRO A 218 -7.79 22.91 -17.90
CA PRO A 218 -8.14 22.78 -19.31
C PRO A 218 -8.52 21.32 -19.59
N ASP A 219 -9.48 21.06 -20.47
CA ASP A 219 -10.02 19.71 -20.74
C ASP A 219 -8.93 18.65 -21.00
N SER A 220 -7.73 19.08 -21.40
CA SER A 220 -6.50 18.27 -21.49
C SER A 220 -5.99 17.66 -20.17
N PHE A 221 -6.52 18.07 -19.02
CA PHE A 221 -6.19 17.55 -17.69
C PHE A 221 -7.08 16.37 -17.29
N PHE A 222 -8.28 16.27 -17.89
CA PHE A 222 -9.17 15.13 -17.80
C PHE A 222 -8.93 14.23 -19.01
N TRP A 223 -7.94 13.34 -18.93
CA TRP A 223 -7.58 12.37 -19.98
C TRP A 223 -8.68 11.34 -20.33
N PHE A 224 -9.92 11.53 -19.86
CA PHE A 224 -11.04 10.63 -20.11
C PHE A 224 -11.91 11.02 -21.33
N ASP A 225 -11.69 12.19 -21.96
CA ASP A 225 -12.45 12.61 -23.15
C ASP A 225 -11.83 12.20 -24.49
N SER A 226 -10.66 11.55 -24.51
CA SER A 226 -10.01 11.10 -25.76
C SER A 226 -10.33 9.65 -26.17
N TRP A 227 -11.32 9.02 -25.54
CA TRP A 227 -11.82 7.67 -25.90
C TRP A 227 -13.30 7.67 -26.33
N ARG A 228 -13.65 8.59 -27.24
CA ARG A 228 -14.82 8.45 -28.12
C ARG A 228 -14.40 8.53 -29.57
#